data_AF-A0A7C8FFT4-F1
#
_entry.id   AF-A0A7C8FFT4-F1
#
_cell.length_a   1.000
_cell.length_b   1.000
_cell.length_c   1.000
_cell.angle_alpha   90.00
_cell.angle_beta   90.00
_cell.angle_gamma   90.00
#
_symmetry.space_group_name_H-M   'P 1'
#
loop_
_entity.id
_entity.type
_entity.pdbx_description
1 polymer ?
#
loop_
_entity_poly.entity_id
_entity_poly.type
_entity_poly.pdbx_seq_one_letter_code
_entity_poly.pdbx_strand_id
1 'polypeptide(L)' 'MELKNIIWMNGSLEWFAYIGDEEVFLGKREVPIPLEEGDNWINEIGDMFAIVDSAIVCTGKTDPPQKYW' A
#
# COMPACT_ATOMS: atom_id res chain seq x y z
N MET A 1 -13.69 7.32 -5.86
CA MET A 1 -14.00 6.73 -4.55
C MET A 1 -13.32 7.58 -3.48
N GLU A 2 -13.91 7.71 -2.29
CA GLU A 2 -13.23 8.33 -1.15
C GLU A 2 -12.64 7.20 -0.28
N LEU A 3 -11.31 7.17 -0.15
CA LEU A 3 -10.64 6.22 0.72
C LEU A 3 -10.86 6.60 2.18
N LYS A 4 -11.12 5.61 3.03
CA LYS A 4 -11.25 5.80 4.48
C LYS A 4 -9.91 6.11 5.16
N ASN A 5 -8.80 5.67 4.56
CA ASN A 5 -7.47 5.87 5.10
C ASN A 5 -6.91 7.24 4.73
N ILE A 6 -6.22 7.87 5.67
CA ILE A 6 -5.37 9.02 5.38
C ILE A 6 -4.12 8.49 4.68
N ILE A 7 -3.89 8.95 3.45
CA ILE A 7 -2.72 8.58 2.64
C ILE A 7 -1.89 9.81 2.32
N TRP A 8 -0.57 9.66 2.24
CA TRP A 8 0.34 10.72 1.82
C TRP A 8 1.59 10.14 1.14
N MET A 9 2.34 11.02 0.48
CA MET A 9 3.58 10.70 -0.19
C MET A 9 4.70 11.61 0.34
N ASN A 10 5.88 11.06 0.60
CA ASN A 10 7.04 11.86 0.98
C ASN A 10 7.83 12.37 -0.25
N GLY A 11 8.91 13.12 -0.02
CA GLY A 11 9.77 13.66 -1.09
C GLY A 11 10.55 12.61 -1.90
N SER A 12 10.52 11.35 -1.48
CA SER A 12 11.20 10.23 -2.14
C SER A 12 10.23 9.33 -2.93
N LEU A 13 9.00 9.78 -3.18
CA LEU A 13 7.94 9.04 -3.87
C LEU A 13 7.53 7.75 -3.13
N GLU A 14 7.63 7.78 -1.81
CA GLU A 14 7.20 6.69 -0.93
C GLU A 14 5.82 7.01 -0.38
N TRP A 15 4.92 6.05 -0.50
CA TRP A 15 3.54 6.16 -0.06
C TRP A 15 3.36 5.58 1.33
N PHE A 16 2.59 6.29 2.14
CA PHE A 16 2.26 5.93 3.50
C PHE A 16 0.77 6.10 3.72
N ALA A 17 0.25 5.36 4.69
CA ALA A 17 -1.09 5.55 5.21
C ALA A 17 -1.18 5.26 6.70
N TYR A 18 -2.20 5.82 7.33
CA TYR A 18 -2.65 5.33 8.63
C TYR A 18 -3.59 4.13 8.43
N ILE A 19 -3.21 2.99 9.02
CA ILE A 19 -4.07 1.81 9.14
C ILE A 19 -4.31 1.60 10.64
N GLY A 20 -5.50 1.96 11.11
CA GLY A 20 -5.74 2.15 12.54
C GLY A 20 -4.96 3.35 13.06
N ASP A 21 -4.17 3.15 14.12
CA ASP A 21 -3.32 4.19 14.72
C ASP A 21 -1.84 4.09 14.29
N GLU A 22 -1.51 3.18 13.37
CA GLU A 22 -0.13 2.94 12.92
C GLU A 22 0.14 3.59 11.56
N GLU A 23 1.29 4.25 11.46
CA GLU A 23 1.87 4.69 10.19
C GLU A 23 2.44 3.47 9.46
N VAL A 24 1.91 3.19 8.27
CA VAL A 24 2.27 2.02 7.47
C VAL A 24 2.87 2.46 6.14
N PHE A 25 4.02 1.89 5.79
CA PHE A 25 4.65 2.05 4.49
C PHE A 25 3.96 1.18 3.44
N LEU A 26 3.34 1.82 2.45
CA LEU A 26 2.57 1.14 1.40
C LEU A 26 3.43 0.69 0.23
N GLY A 27 4.57 1.33 -0.01
CA GLY A 27 5.42 1.08 -1.18
C GLY A 27 5.77 2.36 -1.94
N LYS A 28 6.26 2.18 -3.17
CA LYS A 28 6.69 3.28 -4.04
C LYS A 28 5.96 3.23 -5.39
N ARG A 29 6.59 2.59 -6.38
CA ARG A 29 6.12 2.49 -7.77
C ARG A 29 5.07 1.40 -7.95
N GLU A 30 5.02 0.47 -7.01
CA GLU A 30 4.11 -0.68 -6.97
C GLU A 30 2.70 -0.30 -6.50
N VAL A 31 2.54 0.87 -5.88
CA VAL A 31 1.24 1.33 -5.39
C VAL A 31 0.40 1.76 -6.61
N PRO A 32 -0.79 1.17 -6.82
CA PRO A 32 -1.65 1.52 -7.94
C PRO A 32 -2.32 2.86 -7.66
N ILE A 33 -1.77 3.94 -8.24
CA ILE A 33 -2.32 5.29 -8.10
C ILE A 33 -3.06 5.67 -9.41
N PRO A 34 -4.34 6.08 -9.36
CA PRO A 34 -5.17 6.22 -8.17
C PRO A 34 -5.63 4.86 -7.62
N LEU A 35 -5.80 4.79 -6.29
CA LEU A 35 -6.29 3.58 -5.61
C LEU A 35 -7.79 3.40 -5.85
N GLU A 36 -8.17 2.21 -6.31
CA GLU A 36 -9.54 1.80 -6.60
C GLU A 36 -9.93 0.51 -5.85
N GLU A 37 -11.24 0.25 -5.74
CA GLU A 37 -11.74 -0.97 -5.07
C GLU A 37 -11.26 -2.23 -5.78
N GLY A 38 -10.79 -3.22 -5.00
CA GLY A 38 -10.27 -4.47 -5.54
C GLY A 38 -8.80 -4.41 -5.96
N ASP A 39 -8.18 -3.22 -5.93
CA ASP A 39 -6.74 -3.12 -6.11
C ASP A 39 -6.00 -3.91 -5.04
N ASN A 40 -4.91 -4.55 -5.45
CA ASN A 40 -4.01 -5.28 -4.57
C ASN A 40 -2.57 -5.14 -5.07
N TRP A 41 -1.64 -5.07 -4.13
CA TRP A 41 -0.22 -4.96 -4.44
C TRP A 41 0.64 -5.52 -3.30
N ILE A 42 1.92 -5.72 -3.60
CA ILE A 42 2.93 -6.16 -2.65
C ILE A 42 4.05 -5.12 -2.64
N ASN A 43 4.36 -4.59 -1.47
CA ASN A 43 5.43 -3.60 -1.34
C ASN A 43 6.83 -4.26 -1.43
N GLU A 44 7.88 -3.44 -1.52
CA GLU A 44 9.24 -3.96 -1.65
C GLU A 44 9.77 -4.78 -0.46
N ILE A 45 9.10 -4.73 0.70
CA ILE A 45 9.45 -5.51 1.90
C ILE A 45 8.54 -6.75 2.09
N GLY A 46 7.63 -7.00 1.14
CA GLY A 46 6.77 -8.18 1.10
C GLY A 46 5.42 -8.04 1.79
N ASP A 47 5.02 -6.85 2.25
CA ASP A 47 3.68 -6.66 2.80
C ASP A 47 2.65 -6.61 1.67
N MET A 48 1.54 -7.32 1.87
CA MET A 48 0.47 -7.46 0.89
C MET A 48 -0.71 -6.56 1.27
N PHE A 49 -1.13 -5.70 0.36
CA PHE A 49 -2.23 -4.78 0.59
C PHE A 49 -3.37 -5.03 -0.40
N ALA A 50 -4.59 -4.72 0.03
CA ALA A 50 -5.75 -4.66 -0.84
C ALA A 50 -6.67 -3.49 -0.46
N ILE A 51 -7.46 -3.00 -1.40
CA ILE A 51 -8.57 -2.10 -1.13
C ILE A 51 -9.85 -2.92 -0.97
N VAL A 52 -10.40 -2.92 0.24
CA VAL A 52 -11.63 -3.62 0.62
C VAL A 52 -12.56 -2.64 1.34
N ASP A 53 -13.79 -2.50 0.85
CA ASP A 53 -14.79 -1.57 1.38
C ASP A 53 -14.25 -0.13 1.48
N SER A 54 -13.55 0.33 0.44
CA SER A 54 -12.90 1.65 0.39
C SER A 54 -11.86 1.88 1.51
N ALA A 55 -11.30 0.83 2.08
CA ALA A 55 -10.19 0.89 3.04
C ALA A 55 -8.99 0.08 2.56
N ILE A 56 -7.79 0.59 2.80
CA ILE A 56 -6.53 -0.14 2.67
C ILE A 56 -6.44 -1.13 3.83
N VAL A 57 -6.32 -2.41 3.50
CA VAL A 57 -6.11 -3.50 4.44
C VAL A 57 -4.79 -4.21 4.16
N CYS A 58 -4.01 -4.48 5.22
CA CYS A 58 -2.89 -5.39 5.13
C CYS A 58 -3.43 -6.83 5.17
N THR A 59 -3.29 -7.56 4.07
CA THR A 59 -3.83 -8.91 3.89
C THR A 59 -2.84 -10.00 4.31
N GLY A 60 -1.57 -9.65 4.49
CA GLY A 60 -0.53 -10.57 4.94
C GLY A 60 0.87 -10.10 4.59
N LYS A 61 1.83 -11.01 4.73
CA LYS A 61 3.23 -10.79 4.39
C LYS A 61 3.75 -12.00 3.62
N THR A 62 4.52 -11.73 2.57
CA THR A 62 5.24 -12.72 1.75
C THR A 62 6.74 -12.42 1.76
N ASP A 63 7.55 -13.31 1.20
CA ASP A 63 8.94 -13.00 0.86
C ASP A 63 9.00 -11.78 -0.07
N PRO A 64 9.96 -10.87 0.13
CA PRO A 64 10.14 -9.70 -0.74
C PRO A 64 10.26 -10.10 -2.21
N PRO A 65 9.60 -9.38 -3.13
CA PRO A 65 9.69 -9.68 -4.56
C PRO A 65 11.15 -9.66 -5.02
N GLN A 66 11.60 -10.74 -5.69
CA GLN A 66 12.96 -10.83 -6.20
C GLN A 66 13.19 -9.78 -7.29
N LYS A 67 14.10 -8.83 -7.03
CA LYS A 67 14.53 -7.84 -8.03
C LYS A 67 15.60 -8.49 -8.93
N TYR A 68 15.24 -8.82 -10.17
CA TYR A 68 16.22 -9.16 -11.20
C TYR A 68 16.78 -7.84 -11.77
N TRP A 69 18.10 -7.70 -11.75
CA TRP A 69 18.84 -6.55 -12.28
C TRP A 69 19.17 -6.72 -13.76
#